data_AF-A0A970F6R0-F1
#
_entry.id   AF-A0A970F6R0-F1
#
_cell.length_a   1.000
_cell.length_b   1.000
_cell.length_c   1.000
_cell.angle_alpha   90.00
_cell.angle_beta   90.00
_cell.angle_gamma   90.00
#
_symmetry.space_group_name_H-M   'P 1'
#
loop_
_entity.id
_entity.type
_entity.pdbx_description
1 polymer ?
#
loop_
_entity_poly.entity_id
_entity_poly.type
_entity_poly.pdbx_seq_one_letter_code
_entity_poly.pdbx_strand_id
1 'polypeptide(L)'
;MDGFVQFMEEKFVPVASKIGAQRHLVAIRDAFMVTMPMMILGALVVMINNLPLPVFQNAMNAIFGGESWKGFGGAVWSGTFAILSVFIAFLLAYNLAQGYGKDGVAAGAVSLGSFFALGGATGMSST
;
A
#
# COMPACT_ATOMS: atom_id res chain seq x y z
N MET A 1 5.37 -19.33 -35.07
CA MET A 1 5.54 -18.82 -33.70
C MET A 1 6.49 -17.63 -33.65
N ASP A 2 7.46 -17.54 -34.56
CA ASP A 2 8.43 -16.44 -34.60
C ASP A 2 7.83 -15.08 -34.96
N GLY A 3 6.84 -15.02 -35.87
CA GLY A 3 6.20 -13.75 -36.24
C GLY A 3 5.41 -13.07 -35.10
N PHE A 4 4.89 -13.85 -34.14
CA PHE A 4 4.22 -13.28 -32.95
C PHE A 4 5.24 -12.72 -31.97
N VAL A 5 6.35 -13.43 -31.73
CA VAL A 5 7.46 -12.96 -30.90
C VAL A 5 8.08 -11.70 -31.50
N GLN A 6 8.30 -11.69 -32.83
CA GLN A 6 8.85 -10.53 -33.54
C GLN A 6 7.91 -9.32 -33.49
N PHE A 7 6.59 -9.52 -33.63
CA PHE A 7 5.61 -8.45 -33.42
C PHE A 7 5.64 -7.92 -31.97
N MET A 8 5.76 -8.80 -30.99
CA MET A 8 5.91 -8.39 -29.59
C MET A 8 7.18 -7.57 -29.37
N GLU A 9 8.33 -8.03 -29.89
CA GLU A 9 9.62 -7.34 -29.73
C GLU A 9 9.67 -5.99 -30.47
N GLU A 10 9.12 -5.90 -31.68
CA GLU A 10 9.23 -4.68 -32.50
C GLU A 10 8.17 -3.62 -32.16
N LYS A 11 6.97 -4.02 -31.74
CA LYS A 11 5.85 -3.10 -31.49
C LYS A 11 5.46 -3.01 -30.02
N PHE A 12 5.37 -4.13 -29.31
CA PHE A 12 4.79 -4.16 -27.97
C PHE A 12 5.82 -3.80 -26.89
N VAL A 13 6.99 -4.45 -26.89
CA VAL A 13 8.08 -4.24 -25.94
C VAL A 13 8.55 -2.77 -25.87
N PRO A 14 8.80 -2.06 -26.99
CA PRO A 14 9.25 -0.67 -26.91
C PRO A 14 8.17 0.28 -26.38
N VAL A 15 6.88 0.00 -26.68
CA VAL A 15 5.77 0.79 -26.15
C VAL A 15 5.59 0.53 -24.66
N ALA A 16 5.62 -0.72 -24.22
CA ALA A 16 5.55 -1.11 -22.82
C ALA A 16 6.73 -0.52 -22.02
N SER A 17 7.94 -0.53 -22.59
CA SER A 17 9.12 0.08 -21.98
C SER A 17 8.97 1.59 -21.80
N LYS A 18 8.46 2.30 -22.83
CA LYS A 18 8.20 3.75 -22.72
C LYS A 18 7.15 4.09 -21.66
N ILE A 19 6.09 3.28 -21.54
CA ILE A 19 5.07 3.47 -20.49
C ILE A 19 5.66 3.18 -19.12
N GLY A 20 6.36 2.04 -18.96
CA GLY A 20 6.99 1.65 -17.70
C GLY A 20 8.09 2.60 -17.24
N ALA A 21 8.76 3.29 -18.16
CA ALA A 21 9.78 4.28 -17.88
C ALA A 21 9.22 5.68 -17.55
N GLN A 22 7.91 5.90 -17.58
CA GLN A 22 7.33 7.18 -17.18
C GLN A 22 7.59 7.45 -15.70
N ARG A 23 8.26 8.56 -15.41
CA ARG A 23 8.68 8.94 -14.05
C ARG A 23 7.55 8.94 -13.02
N HIS A 24 6.32 9.27 -13.43
CA HIS A 24 5.14 9.26 -12.55
C HIS A 24 4.71 7.82 -12.21
N LEU A 25 4.72 6.91 -13.19
CA LEU A 25 4.39 5.50 -12.98
C LEU A 25 5.49 4.80 -12.18
N VAL A 26 6.75 5.15 -12.43
CA VAL A 26 7.89 4.69 -11.63
C VAL A 26 7.74 5.14 -10.18
N ALA A 27 7.41 6.41 -9.92
CA ALA A 27 7.20 6.91 -8.56
C ALA A 27 6.05 6.19 -7.82
N ILE A 28 4.95 5.89 -8.51
CA ILE A 28 3.84 5.08 -7.97
C ILE A 28 4.32 3.68 -7.62
N ARG A 29 4.96 2.99 -8.58
CA ARG A 29 5.51 1.65 -8.36
C ARG A 29 6.44 1.60 -7.16
N ASP A 30 7.36 2.56 -7.08
CA ASP A 30 8.36 2.62 -6.03
C ASP A 30 7.72 2.92 -4.67
N ALA A 31 6.67 3.76 -4.62
CA ALA A 31 5.90 3.97 -3.40
C ALA A 31 5.20 2.69 -2.91
N PHE A 32 4.59 1.93 -3.83
CA PHE A 32 3.96 0.66 -3.48
C PHE A 32 4.98 -0.40 -3.03
N MET A 33 6.15 -0.48 -3.67
CA MET A 33 7.20 -1.43 -3.28
C MET A 33 7.65 -1.24 -1.82
N VAL A 34 7.73 0.01 -1.34
CA VAL A 34 8.06 0.30 0.06
C VAL A 34 6.95 -0.19 1.02
N THR A 35 5.68 -0.14 0.60
CA THR A 35 4.54 -0.57 1.43
C THR A 35 4.26 -2.07 1.38
N MET A 36 4.76 -2.80 0.39
CA MET A 36 4.48 -4.24 0.20
C MET A 36 4.83 -5.10 1.43
N PRO A 37 6.00 -4.98 2.06
CA PRO A 37 6.34 -5.80 3.23
C PRO A 37 5.39 -5.56 4.40
N MET A 38 5.01 -4.31 4.62
CA MET A 38 4.08 -3.91 5.66
C MET A 38 2.67 -4.48 5.41
N MET A 39 2.20 -4.45 4.16
CA MET A 39 0.92 -5.06 3.78
C MET A 39 0.92 -6.57 3.95
N ILE A 40 2.02 -7.26 3.61
CA ILE A 40 2.15 -8.71 3.80
C ILE A 40 2.05 -9.05 5.28
N LEU A 41 2.78 -8.34 6.14
CA LEU A 41 2.72 -8.55 7.59
C LEU A 41 1.33 -8.27 8.17
N GLY A 42 0.70 -7.16 7.76
CA GLY A 42 -0.66 -6.83 8.17
C GLY A 42 -1.67 -7.90 7.76
N ALA A 43 -1.60 -8.37 6.51
CA ALA A 43 -2.48 -9.41 5.99
C ALA A 43 -2.33 -10.73 6.75
N LEU A 44 -1.10 -11.16 7.07
CA LEU A 44 -0.86 -12.39 7.83
C LEU A 44 -1.49 -12.34 9.22
N VAL A 45 -1.33 -11.22 9.94
CA VAL A 45 -1.91 -11.06 11.28
C VAL A 45 -3.44 -11.05 11.21
N VAL A 46 -4.02 -10.33 10.24
CA VAL A 46 -5.47 -10.28 10.05
C VAL A 46 -6.04 -11.65 9.66
N MET A 47 -5.33 -12.40 8.83
CA MET A 47 -5.69 -13.77 8.45
C MET A 47 -5.72 -14.69 9.67
N ILE A 48 -4.68 -14.66 10.51
CA ILE A 48 -4.63 -15.49 11.74
C ILE A 48 -5.80 -15.13 12.67
N ASN A 49 -6.12 -13.84 12.77
CA ASN A 49 -7.22 -13.35 13.59
C ASN A 49 -8.59 -13.85 13.11
N ASN A 50 -8.82 -13.80 11.79
CA ASN A 50 -10.09 -14.11 11.15
C ASN A 50 -10.16 -15.54 10.58
N LEU A 51 -9.31 -16.45 11.08
CA LEU A 51 -9.28 -17.83 10.60
C LEU A 51 -10.60 -18.54 10.95
N PRO A 52 -11.38 -19.05 9.98
CA PRO A 52 -12.72 -19.62 10.20
C PRO A 52 -12.66 -21.08 10.68
N LEU A 53 -11.82 -21.35 11.69
CA LEU A 53 -11.67 -22.67 12.30
C LEU A 53 -12.17 -22.61 13.75
N PRO A 54 -13.33 -23.23 14.08
CA PRO A 54 -13.90 -23.19 15.42
C PRO A 54 -12.96 -23.73 16.50
N VAL A 55 -12.20 -24.78 16.18
CA VAL A 55 -11.20 -25.38 17.09
C VAL A 55 -10.08 -24.39 17.42
N PHE A 56 -9.60 -23.65 16.43
CA PHE A 56 -8.53 -22.65 16.61
C PHE A 56 -9.01 -21.46 17.43
N GLN A 57 -10.21 -20.95 17.12
CA GLN A 57 -10.82 -19.82 17.83
C GLN A 57 -11.08 -20.15 19.31
N ASN A 58 -11.60 -21.36 19.59
CA ASN A 58 -11.85 -21.81 20.96
C ASN A 58 -10.55 -22.05 21.75
N ALA A 59 -9.52 -22.61 21.09
CA ALA A 59 -8.20 -22.78 21.71
C ALA A 59 -7.55 -21.44 22.05
N MET A 60 -7.58 -20.46 21.13
CA MET A 60 -7.07 -19.12 21.39
C MET A 60 -7.86 -18.40 22.48
N ASN A 61 -9.19 -18.49 22.48
CA ASN A 61 -10.02 -17.91 23.54
C ASN A 61 -9.71 -18.54 24.91
N ALA A 62 -9.42 -19.84 24.97
CA ALA A 62 -9.04 -20.53 26.21
C ALA A 62 -7.64 -20.15 26.70
N ILE A 63 -6.68 -19.95 25.80
CA ILE A 63 -5.30 -19.57 26.13
C ILE A 63 -5.20 -18.09 26.55
N PHE A 64 -5.91 -17.20 25.86
CA PHE A 64 -5.84 -15.76 26.07
C PHE A 64 -6.97 -15.21 26.97
N GLY A 65 -7.82 -16.07 27.52
CA GLY A 65 -8.84 -15.68 28.51
C GLY A 65 -10.02 -14.87 27.95
N GLY A 66 -10.41 -15.10 26.70
CA GLY A 66 -11.54 -14.42 26.03
C GLY A 66 -11.21 -13.93 24.62
N GLU A 67 -12.09 -13.11 24.02
CA GLU A 67 -11.91 -12.57 22.66
C GLU A 67 -10.86 -11.44 22.56
N SER A 68 -10.21 -11.07 23.67
CA SER A 68 -9.26 -9.94 23.73
C SER A 68 -8.07 -10.08 22.79
N TRP A 69 -7.66 -11.30 22.44
CA TRP A 69 -6.59 -11.54 21.45
C TRP A 69 -6.97 -11.08 20.04
N LYS A 70 -8.28 -10.99 19.73
CA LYS A 70 -8.74 -10.46 18.44
C LYS A 70 -8.43 -8.97 18.29
N GLY A 71 -8.40 -8.23 19.40
CA GLY A 71 -8.06 -6.80 19.43
C GLY A 71 -6.65 -6.50 18.89
N PHE A 72 -5.70 -7.42 19.07
CA PHE A 72 -4.35 -7.27 18.50
C PHE A 72 -4.37 -7.22 16.97
N GLY A 73 -5.14 -8.11 16.33
CA GLY A 73 -5.28 -8.08 14.86
C GLY A 73 -6.03 -6.86 14.35
N GLY A 74 -7.01 -6.37 15.12
CA GLY A 74 -7.66 -5.09 14.85
C GLY A 74 -6.69 -3.90 14.89
N ALA A 75 -5.85 -3.84 15.92
CA ALA A 75 -4.82 -2.79 16.04
C ALA A 75 -3.81 -2.85 14.89
N VAL A 76 -3.37 -4.04 14.49
CA VAL A 76 -2.47 -4.20 13.34
C VAL A 76 -3.17 -3.79 12.03
N TRP A 77 -4.45 -4.12 11.84
CA TRP A 77 -5.21 -3.67 10.68
C TRP A 77 -5.28 -2.14 10.61
N SER A 78 -5.63 -1.48 11.72
CA SER A 78 -5.65 -0.02 11.79
C SER A 78 -4.27 0.60 11.55
N GLY A 79 -3.21 -0.02 12.06
CA GLY A 79 -1.83 0.44 11.88
C GLY A 79 -1.23 0.17 10.50
N THR A 80 -1.85 -0.65 9.66
CA THR A 80 -1.31 -1.01 8.33
C THR A 80 -2.24 -0.59 7.21
N PHE A 81 -3.47 -1.09 7.19
CA PHE A 81 -4.43 -0.85 6.11
C PHE A 81 -5.13 0.50 6.25
N ALA A 82 -5.53 0.91 7.47
CA ALA A 82 -6.30 2.14 7.62
C ALA A 82 -5.49 3.40 7.33
N ILE A 83 -4.18 3.37 7.55
CA ILE A 83 -3.26 4.49 7.28
C ILE A 83 -2.53 4.39 5.94
N LEU A 84 -2.78 3.33 5.16
CA LEU A 84 -2.05 3.04 3.92
C LEU A 84 -2.11 4.19 2.91
N SER A 85 -3.26 4.83 2.76
CA SER A 85 -3.46 5.96 1.84
C SER A 85 -2.58 7.16 2.19
N VAL A 86 -2.42 7.46 3.48
CA VAL A 86 -1.57 8.53 4.00
C VAL A 86 -0.10 8.24 3.70
N PHE A 87 0.34 6.99 3.93
CA PHE A 87 1.70 6.55 3.59
C PHE A 87 1.99 6.67 2.10
N ILE A 88 1.06 6.19 1.25
CA ILE A 88 1.23 6.25 -0.20
C ILE A 88 1.28 7.71 -0.69
N ALA A 89 0.46 8.61 -0.14
CA ALA A 89 0.49 10.03 -0.50
C ALA A 89 1.88 10.66 -0.25
N PHE A 90 2.46 10.43 0.93
CA PHE A 90 3.81 10.88 1.25
C PHE A 90 4.87 10.25 0.35
N LEU A 91 4.86 8.92 0.24
CA LEU A 91 5.88 8.16 -0.49
C LEU A 91 5.87 8.46 -2.00
N LEU A 92 4.69 8.67 -2.58
CA LEU A 92 4.55 9.04 -3.99
C LEU A 92 5.20 10.39 -4.26
N ALA A 93 4.87 11.41 -3.48
CA ALA A 93 5.45 12.75 -3.63
C ALA A 93 6.96 12.75 -3.34
N TYR A 94 7.40 11.98 -2.35
CA TYR A 94 8.81 11.78 -2.01
C TYR A 94 9.60 11.17 -3.18
N ASN A 95 9.13 10.05 -3.74
CA ASN A 95 9.79 9.37 -4.86
C ASN A 95 9.74 10.20 -6.14
N LEU A 96 8.65 10.92 -6.38
CA LEU A 96 8.52 11.80 -7.54
C LEU A 96 9.52 12.96 -7.45
N ALA A 97 9.61 13.64 -6.31
CA ALA A 97 10.55 14.75 -6.10
C ALA A 97 12.01 14.31 -6.16
N GLN A 98 12.34 13.12 -5.64
CA GLN A 98 13.66 12.52 -5.85
C GLN A 98 13.96 12.28 -7.34
N GLY A 99 12.98 11.78 -8.10
CA GLY A 99 13.09 11.66 -9.56
C GLY A 99 13.31 12.99 -10.29
N TYR A 100 13.00 14.12 -9.65
CA TYR A 100 13.28 15.48 -10.15
C TYR A 100 14.58 16.10 -9.58
N GLY A 101 15.33 15.39 -8.73
CA GLY A 101 16.51 15.94 -8.05
C GLY A 101 16.16 17.05 -7.04
N LYS A 102 14.96 17.00 -6.47
CA LYS A 102 14.47 17.94 -5.46
C LYS A 102 14.37 17.25 -4.09
N ASP A 103 14.15 18.05 -3.05
CA ASP A 103 13.95 17.54 -1.69
C ASP A 103 12.65 16.73 -1.61
N GLY A 104 12.80 15.41 -1.42
CA GLY A 104 11.69 14.48 -1.27
C GLY A 104 10.91 14.69 0.02
N VAL A 105 11.57 15.06 1.12
CA VAL A 105 10.91 15.23 2.42
C VAL A 105 9.99 16.44 2.38
N ALA A 106 10.46 17.54 1.81
CA ALA A 106 9.65 18.74 1.62
C ALA A 106 8.42 18.47 0.73
N ALA A 107 8.61 17.77 -0.40
CA ALA A 107 7.50 17.41 -1.29
C ALA A 107 6.49 16.47 -0.62
N GLY A 108 6.98 15.48 0.13
CA GLY A 108 6.15 14.57 0.92
C GLY A 108 5.31 15.32 1.96
N ALA A 109 5.90 16.27 2.69
CA ALA A 109 5.18 17.08 3.68
C ALA A 109 4.08 17.94 3.04
N VAL A 110 4.36 18.58 1.90
CA VAL A 110 3.34 19.37 1.17
C VAL A 110 2.22 18.46 0.65
N SER A 111 2.55 17.26 0.17
CA SER A 111 1.55 16.29 -0.27
C SER A 111 0.66 15.80 0.87
N LEU A 112 1.22 15.51 2.05
CA LEU A 112 0.44 15.17 3.24
C LEU A 112 -0.47 16.32 3.67
N GLY A 113 0.05 17.55 3.69
CA GLY A 113 -0.76 18.74 3.97
C GLY A 113 -1.94 18.89 3.01
N SER A 114 -1.68 18.66 1.72
CA SER A 114 -2.71 18.69 0.67
C SER A 114 -3.71 17.53 0.80
N PHE A 115 -3.24 16.34 1.16
CA PHE A 115 -4.06 15.16 1.38
C PHE A 115 -5.06 15.38 2.51
N PHE A 116 -4.61 15.93 3.65
CA PHE A 116 -5.52 16.25 4.76
C PHE A 116 -6.38 17.49 4.49
N ALA A 117 -5.88 18.48 3.75
CA ALA A 117 -6.70 19.63 3.37
C ALA A 117 -7.87 19.20 2.47
N LEU A 118 -7.61 18.33 1.49
CA LEU A 118 -8.65 17.78 0.61
C LEU A 118 -9.54 16.77 1.34
N GLY A 119 -8.95 15.83 2.09
CA GLY A 119 -9.69 14.84 2.86
C GLY A 119 -10.56 15.45 3.95
N GLY A 120 -10.09 16.53 4.58
CA GLY A 120 -10.86 17.35 5.52
C GLY A 120 -11.94 18.18 4.82
N ALA A 121 -11.67 18.70 3.61
CA ALA A 121 -12.65 19.43 2.79
C ALA A 121 -13.78 18.52 2.28
N THR A 122 -13.53 17.23 2.06
CA THR A 122 -14.55 16.23 1.70
C THR A 122 -15.24 15.60 2.91
N GLY A 123 -14.95 16.07 4.12
CA GLY A 123 -15.57 15.61 5.35
C GLY A 123 -14.95 14.31 5.86
N MET A 124 -14.48 14.35 7.11
CA MET A 124 -14.36 13.19 7.99
C MET A 124 -15.75 12.60 8.36
N SER A 125 -16.68 12.59 7.40
CA SER A 125 -18.04 12.09 7.51
C SER A 125 -18.30 11.09 6.38
N SER A 126 -17.54 10.01 6.37
CA SER A 126 -18.04 8.77 5.82
C SER A 126 -17.75 7.70 6.85
N THR A 127 -18.81 7.33 7.55
CA THR A 127 -19.09 5.98 8.05
C THR A 127 -18.30 4.89 7.34
#